data_AF-A0AAD2CDJ5-F1
#
_entry.id   AF-A0AAD2CDJ5-F1
#
_cell.length_a   1.000
_cell.length_b   1.000
_cell.length_c   1.000
_cell.angle_alpha   90.00
_cell.angle_beta   90.00
_cell.angle_gamma   90.00
#
_symmetry.space_group_name_H-M   'P 1'
#
loop_
_entity.id
_entity.type
_entity.pdbx_description
1 polymer ?
#
loop_
_entity_poly.entity_id
_entity_poly.type
_entity_poly.pdbx_seq_one_letter_code
_entity_poly.pdbx_strand_id
1 'polypeptide(L)'
;MEFNHALDKNIGRTGFLAHHHLVRYFLKTIELKELKQEVEKGAQYIAQSPQTAKLPSFWQAMRDCEGLDTKYQTDRARKFLKLYEVSLHKHNQHFCNELLFLGCFGEKPTATIVAKYLMLVCDEDDLSAQDLVEGQQAKLFMSSIHNNKTIDLEAFARFLIECGKSDCLDTMHFERLYDILCKISNGADFWNPTTEQGWHDLIFYMNFYAPLPSTMEEIERSVKTARLCKRTGKNEQNVSSYGIARAPLLTKCDEPNLLLSSYGEAMREQRASEASAASAEGKESRYSGEYKEDLSRGPARLENVLKHSLNIYNYVEEQKKQDKEGYEHKLDITLANLGDKSAKESARRQRDYAANVEKQHGKSLSGSARQRQQGVDTTPYMAGRVVFAKCLKAKNMNAMVVEAVARELLDESDKAAYNEGKPVSITYTSIRALIANDVVRRWKEEHKDKPLSEEDEKELRKTFQPISDAEFVQKD
;
A
#
# COMPACT_ATOMS: atom_id res chain seq x y z
N MET A 1 5.05 -14.48 -0.71
CA MET A 1 4.38 -13.60 -1.68
C MET A 1 5.39 -12.62 -2.28
N GLU A 2 6.44 -13.13 -2.93
CA GLU A 2 7.35 -12.34 -3.77
C GLU A 2 7.01 -12.69 -5.22
N PHE A 3 6.08 -11.95 -5.83
CA PHE A 3 5.59 -12.27 -7.18
C PHE A 3 5.52 -11.07 -8.12
N ASN A 4 5.78 -9.85 -7.63
CA ASN A 4 5.66 -8.66 -8.48
C ASN A 4 6.97 -8.31 -9.19
N HIS A 5 8.11 -8.81 -8.69
CA HIS A 5 9.43 -8.60 -9.28
C HIS A 5 9.89 -9.95 -9.84
N ALA A 6 10.15 -10.02 -11.14
CA ALA A 6 10.72 -11.21 -11.77
C ALA A 6 11.75 -10.80 -12.81
N LEU A 7 12.63 -11.74 -13.15
CA LEU A 7 13.57 -11.60 -14.26
C LEU A 7 12.90 -12.15 -15.51
N ASP A 8 12.60 -11.28 -16.47
CA ASP A 8 12.25 -11.70 -17.83
C ASP A 8 13.54 -11.75 -18.64
N LYS A 9 13.86 -12.92 -19.21
CA LYS A 9 15.05 -13.12 -20.05
C LYS A 9 15.07 -12.15 -21.25
N ASN A 10 13.90 -11.68 -21.67
CA ASN A 10 13.76 -10.77 -22.81
C ASN A 10 13.98 -9.30 -22.42
N ILE A 11 14.04 -8.96 -21.13
CA ILE A 11 14.16 -7.58 -20.62
C ILE A 11 15.48 -7.36 -19.88
N GLY A 12 16.13 -8.42 -19.39
CA GLY A 12 17.52 -8.41 -18.93
C GLY A 12 17.76 -7.81 -17.54
N ARG A 13 16.76 -7.23 -16.88
CA ARG A 13 16.83 -6.76 -15.47
C ARG A 13 15.60 -7.18 -14.68
N THR A 14 15.80 -7.51 -13.40
CA THR A 14 14.72 -7.80 -12.46
C THR A 14 13.91 -6.53 -12.22
N GLY A 15 12.60 -6.57 -12.51
CA GLY A 15 11.74 -5.40 -12.40
C GLY A 15 10.25 -5.76 -12.35
N PHE A 16 9.41 -4.73 -12.26
CA PHE A 16 7.96 -4.89 -12.36
C PHE A 16 7.55 -5.14 -13.81
N LEU A 17 7.10 -6.36 -14.08
CA LEU A 17 6.69 -6.81 -15.42
C LEU A 17 5.17 -6.66 -15.58
N ALA A 18 4.69 -5.48 -16.01
CA ALA A 18 3.24 -5.26 -16.12
C ALA A 18 2.56 -6.19 -17.12
N HIS A 19 3.26 -6.58 -18.20
CA HIS A 19 2.72 -7.49 -19.23
C HIS A 19 2.45 -8.91 -18.71
N HIS A 20 3.00 -9.27 -17.54
CA HIS A 20 2.68 -10.52 -16.84
C HIS A 20 1.67 -10.33 -15.70
N HIS A 21 1.23 -9.10 -15.43
CA HIS A 21 0.45 -8.80 -14.23
C HIS A 21 -0.98 -9.36 -14.29
N LEU A 22 -1.59 -9.36 -15.48
CA LEU A 22 -2.89 -9.98 -15.73
C LEU A 22 -2.88 -11.48 -15.41
N VAL A 23 -1.86 -12.19 -15.89
CA VAL A 23 -1.68 -13.63 -15.60
C VAL A 23 -1.44 -13.87 -14.11
N ARG A 24 -0.63 -13.03 -13.45
CA ARG A 24 -0.45 -13.09 -11.99
C ARG A 24 -1.75 -12.84 -11.23
N TYR A 25 -2.58 -11.92 -11.69
CA TYR A 25 -3.88 -11.63 -11.08
C TYR A 25 -4.83 -12.83 -11.22
N PHE A 26 -4.91 -13.43 -12.40
CA PHE A 26 -5.63 -14.67 -12.62
C PHE A 26 -5.16 -15.78 -11.66
N LEU A 27 -3.84 -16.04 -11.61
CA LEU A 27 -3.27 -17.07 -10.74
C LEU A 27 -3.58 -16.81 -9.26
N LYS A 28 -3.47 -15.57 -8.79
CA LYS A 28 -3.85 -15.19 -7.41
C LYS A 28 -5.33 -15.41 -7.13
N THR A 29 -6.19 -15.18 -8.13
CA THR A 29 -7.64 -15.39 -8.00
C THR A 29 -7.97 -16.87 -7.86
N ILE A 30 -7.33 -17.74 -8.63
CA ILE A 30 -7.46 -19.20 -8.48
C ILE A 30 -6.96 -19.63 -7.10
N GLU A 31 -5.73 -19.23 -6.73
CA GLU A 31 -5.15 -19.59 -5.43
C GLU A 31 -6.05 -19.15 -4.27
N LEU A 32 -6.61 -17.95 -4.35
CA LEU A 32 -7.51 -17.45 -3.33
C LEU A 32 -8.83 -18.23 -3.26
N LYS A 33 -9.40 -18.62 -4.40
CA LYS A 33 -10.59 -19.50 -4.45
C LYS A 33 -10.30 -20.85 -3.78
N GLU A 34 -9.16 -21.46 -4.07
CA GLU A 34 -8.74 -22.72 -3.45
C GLU A 34 -8.52 -22.56 -1.94
N LEU A 35 -7.88 -21.47 -1.50
CA LEU A 35 -7.67 -21.17 -0.08
C LEU A 35 -9.00 -20.96 0.66
N LYS A 36 -9.97 -20.28 0.05
CA LYS A 36 -11.31 -20.11 0.63
C LYS A 36 -12.01 -21.47 0.79
N GLN A 37 -11.96 -22.31 -0.23
CA GLN A 37 -12.50 -23.68 -0.14
C GLN A 37 -11.77 -24.52 0.91
N GLU A 38 -10.44 -24.39 1.03
CA GLU A 38 -9.64 -25.08 2.04
C GLU A 38 -10.04 -24.65 3.45
N VAL A 39 -10.21 -23.35 3.71
CA VAL A 39 -10.66 -22.84 5.02
C VAL A 39 -12.11 -23.21 5.33
N GLU A 40 -12.99 -23.23 4.32
CA GLU A 40 -14.38 -23.67 4.46
C GLU A 40 -14.48 -25.16 4.81
N LYS A 41 -13.74 -26.02 4.11
CA LYS A 41 -13.72 -27.48 4.34
C LYS A 41 -12.92 -27.87 5.59
N GLY A 42 -11.78 -27.23 5.83
CA GLY A 42 -10.88 -27.53 6.94
C GLY A 42 -11.48 -27.18 8.31
N ALA A 43 -12.47 -26.28 8.36
CA ALA A 43 -13.30 -26.06 9.56
C ALA A 43 -14.03 -27.34 10.04
N GLN A 44 -14.21 -28.35 9.17
CA GLN A 44 -14.84 -29.63 9.48
C GLN A 44 -13.83 -30.76 9.78
N TYR A 45 -12.52 -30.56 9.48
CA TYR A 45 -11.50 -31.63 9.46
C TYR A 45 -10.19 -31.24 10.18
N ILE A 46 -10.27 -30.45 11.25
CA ILE A 46 -9.11 -29.92 11.99
C ILE A 46 -8.19 -31.05 12.49
N ALA A 47 -8.73 -32.25 12.74
CA ALA A 47 -7.99 -33.44 13.13
C ALA A 47 -7.24 -34.15 11.98
N GLN A 48 -7.60 -33.89 10.71
CA GLN A 48 -7.06 -34.57 9.52
C GLN A 48 -6.42 -33.56 8.57
N SER A 49 -5.57 -32.67 9.08
CA SER A 49 -4.81 -31.74 8.24
C SER A 49 -4.19 -32.49 7.06
N PRO A 50 -4.61 -32.19 5.82
CA PRO A 50 -4.03 -32.85 4.67
C PRO A 50 -2.53 -32.52 4.66
N GLN A 51 -1.67 -33.53 4.49
CA GLN A 51 -0.26 -33.33 4.17
C GLN A 51 -0.08 -32.49 2.89
N THR A 52 -1.17 -32.30 2.13
CA THR A 52 -1.29 -31.53 0.90
C THR A 52 -1.92 -30.14 1.08
N ALA A 53 -2.12 -29.66 2.32
CA ALA A 53 -2.73 -28.34 2.57
C ALA A 53 -1.85 -27.20 2.04
N LYS A 54 -2.46 -26.17 1.42
CA LYS A 54 -1.71 -25.02 0.88
C LYS A 54 -1.22 -24.07 1.98
N LEU A 55 -1.86 -24.08 3.15
CA LEU A 55 -1.44 -23.31 4.33
C LEU A 55 -1.01 -24.22 5.49
N PRO A 56 0.10 -24.98 5.36
CA PRO A 56 0.48 -25.98 6.36
C PRO A 56 0.76 -25.37 7.74
N SER A 57 1.37 -24.19 7.79
CA SER A 57 1.65 -23.48 9.05
C SER A 57 0.40 -22.96 9.74
N PHE A 58 -0.59 -22.50 8.96
CA PHE A 58 -1.90 -22.09 9.50
C PHE A 58 -2.58 -23.29 10.15
N TRP A 59 -2.69 -24.42 9.45
CA TRP A 59 -3.36 -25.60 10.01
C TRP A 59 -2.60 -26.22 11.17
N GLN A 60 -1.27 -26.12 11.19
CA GLN A 60 -0.48 -26.52 12.36
C GLN A 60 -0.85 -25.66 13.58
N ALA A 61 -0.83 -24.33 13.44
CA ALA A 61 -1.25 -23.43 14.51
C ALA A 61 -2.69 -23.68 14.96
N MET A 62 -3.60 -24.00 14.04
CA MET A 62 -5.00 -24.32 14.34
C MET A 62 -5.18 -25.62 15.15
N ARG A 63 -4.30 -26.61 14.98
CA ARG A 63 -4.30 -27.85 15.77
C ARG A 63 -3.82 -27.62 17.19
N ASP A 64 -2.88 -26.68 17.35
CA ASP A 64 -2.28 -26.35 18.63
C ASP A 64 -3.19 -25.40 19.46
N CYS A 65 -4.31 -24.93 18.89
CA CYS A 65 -5.35 -24.12 19.55
C CYS A 65 -6.49 -24.98 20.12
N GLU A 66 -6.97 -24.67 21.34
CA GLU A 66 -8.07 -25.38 21.99
C GLU A 66 -9.46 -24.73 21.73
N GLY A 67 -10.44 -25.54 21.31
CA GLY A 67 -11.89 -25.24 21.40
C GLY A 67 -12.36 -23.91 20.80
N LEU A 68 -12.74 -22.95 21.66
CA LEU A 68 -13.29 -21.63 21.30
C LEU A 68 -12.32 -20.80 20.44
N ASP A 69 -11.01 -20.99 20.63
CA ASP A 69 -9.97 -20.32 19.84
C ASP A 69 -10.00 -20.80 18.38
N THR A 70 -10.32 -22.07 18.14
CA THR A 70 -10.33 -22.66 16.80
C THR A 70 -11.45 -22.08 15.91
N LYS A 71 -12.67 -21.90 16.44
CA LYS A 71 -13.76 -21.24 15.69
C LYS A 71 -13.39 -19.78 15.40
N TYR A 72 -12.86 -19.09 16.40
CA TYR A 72 -12.43 -17.70 16.29
C TYR A 72 -11.34 -17.48 15.23
N GLN A 73 -10.28 -18.29 15.23
CA GLN A 73 -9.21 -18.21 14.23
C GLN A 73 -9.71 -18.56 12.83
N THR A 74 -10.66 -19.49 12.71
CA THR A 74 -11.29 -19.82 11.42
C THR A 74 -12.07 -18.63 10.87
N ASP A 75 -12.90 -17.98 11.68
CA ASP A 75 -13.67 -16.79 11.26
C ASP A 75 -12.75 -15.62 10.91
N ARG A 76 -11.65 -15.47 11.65
CA ARG A 76 -10.60 -14.50 11.33
C ARG A 76 -9.93 -14.79 9.99
N ALA A 77 -9.60 -16.05 9.70
CA ALA A 77 -9.05 -16.46 8.41
C ALA A 77 -10.03 -16.17 7.27
N ARG A 78 -11.32 -16.52 7.43
CA ARG A 78 -12.38 -16.18 6.46
C ARG A 78 -12.45 -14.68 6.20
N LYS A 79 -12.44 -13.87 7.27
CA LYS A 79 -12.47 -12.40 7.16
C LYS A 79 -11.23 -11.86 6.44
N PHE A 80 -10.06 -12.40 6.75
CA PHE A 80 -8.82 -12.05 6.06
C PHE A 80 -8.90 -12.36 4.57
N LEU A 81 -9.31 -13.56 4.18
CA LEU A 81 -9.43 -13.97 2.77
C LEU A 81 -10.43 -13.10 2.02
N LYS A 82 -11.56 -12.74 2.64
CA LYS A 82 -12.54 -11.81 2.08
C LYS A 82 -11.96 -10.40 1.86
N LEU A 83 -11.23 -9.88 2.84
CA LEU A 83 -10.55 -8.57 2.69
C LEU A 83 -9.45 -8.62 1.62
N TYR A 84 -8.74 -9.74 1.54
CA TYR A 84 -7.71 -9.96 0.53
C TYR A 84 -8.31 -10.02 -0.88
N GLU A 85 -9.45 -10.68 -1.07
CA GLU A 85 -10.20 -10.72 -2.33
C GLU A 85 -10.58 -9.31 -2.81
N VAL A 86 -11.19 -8.51 -1.92
CA VAL A 86 -11.53 -7.11 -2.23
C VAL A 86 -10.29 -6.30 -2.61
N SER A 87 -9.20 -6.46 -1.87
CA SER A 87 -7.93 -5.78 -2.16
C SER A 87 -7.35 -6.24 -3.51
N LEU A 88 -7.38 -7.55 -3.78
CA LEU A 88 -6.89 -8.13 -5.02
C LEU A 88 -7.64 -7.56 -6.22
N HIS A 89 -8.97 -7.58 -6.23
CA HIS A 89 -9.76 -7.01 -7.32
C HIS A 89 -9.48 -5.51 -7.48
N LYS A 90 -9.53 -4.76 -6.38
CA LYS A 90 -9.34 -3.30 -6.40
C LYS A 90 -7.99 -2.88 -6.99
N HIS A 91 -6.91 -3.58 -6.66
CA HIS A 91 -5.57 -3.21 -7.10
C HIS A 91 -5.21 -3.72 -8.50
N ASN A 92 -5.94 -4.71 -9.03
CA ASN A 92 -5.65 -5.30 -10.33
C ASN A 92 -6.68 -4.94 -11.40
N GLN A 93 -7.78 -4.26 -11.04
CA GLN A 93 -8.86 -3.89 -11.96
C GLN A 93 -8.37 -3.17 -13.22
N HIS A 94 -7.41 -2.24 -13.09
CA HIS A 94 -6.87 -1.52 -14.25
C HIS A 94 -6.21 -2.44 -15.29
N PHE A 95 -5.65 -3.59 -14.87
CA PHE A 95 -5.02 -4.56 -15.78
C PHE A 95 -6.02 -5.45 -16.51
N CYS A 96 -7.28 -5.45 -16.07
CA CYS A 96 -8.40 -6.06 -16.78
C CYS A 96 -9.23 -5.05 -17.57
N ASN A 97 -8.89 -3.76 -17.46
CA ASN A 97 -9.60 -2.66 -18.09
C ASN A 97 -8.60 -1.84 -18.93
N GLU A 98 -8.36 -0.56 -18.60
CA GLU A 98 -7.48 0.39 -19.30
C GLU A 98 -6.12 -0.17 -19.77
N LEU A 99 -5.48 -1.03 -18.97
CA LEU A 99 -4.15 -1.60 -19.24
C LEU A 99 -4.18 -3.03 -19.77
N LEU A 100 -5.35 -3.56 -20.13
CA LEU A 100 -5.51 -4.94 -20.60
C LEU A 100 -4.62 -5.27 -21.82
N PHE A 101 -4.41 -4.30 -22.71
CA PHE A 101 -3.54 -4.45 -23.87
C PHE A 101 -2.11 -4.87 -23.51
N LEU A 102 -1.61 -4.52 -22.31
CA LEU A 102 -0.28 -4.96 -21.85
C LEU A 102 -0.19 -6.49 -21.73
N GLY A 103 -1.31 -7.17 -21.45
CA GLY A 103 -1.37 -8.63 -21.39
C GLY A 103 -1.06 -9.31 -22.71
N CYS A 104 -1.15 -8.60 -23.85
CA CYS A 104 -0.79 -9.12 -25.17
C CYS A 104 0.72 -9.29 -25.34
N PHE A 105 1.53 -8.71 -24.45
CA PHE A 105 3.00 -8.79 -24.51
C PHE A 105 3.55 -9.76 -23.46
N GLY A 106 2.71 -10.66 -22.93
CA GLY A 106 3.10 -11.73 -22.01
C GLY A 106 3.76 -12.94 -22.70
N GLU A 107 3.67 -14.12 -22.08
CA GLU A 107 4.06 -15.37 -22.72
C GLU A 107 3.08 -15.73 -23.85
N LYS A 108 3.61 -16.23 -24.98
CA LYS A 108 2.87 -16.46 -26.23
C LYS A 108 1.45 -17.04 -26.03
N PRO A 109 1.24 -18.15 -25.30
CA PRO A 109 -0.10 -18.75 -25.21
C PRO A 109 -1.12 -17.83 -24.52
N THR A 110 -0.72 -17.19 -23.42
CA THR A 110 -1.58 -16.23 -22.70
C THR A 110 -1.76 -14.92 -23.48
N ALA A 111 -0.71 -14.45 -24.15
CA ALA A 111 -0.74 -13.25 -24.98
C ALA A 111 -1.72 -13.39 -26.15
N THR A 112 -1.71 -14.53 -26.84
CA THR A 112 -2.64 -14.81 -27.95
C THR A 112 -4.09 -14.80 -27.47
N ILE A 113 -4.40 -15.34 -26.29
CA ILE A 113 -5.76 -15.31 -25.73
C ILE A 113 -6.22 -13.87 -25.46
N VAL A 114 -5.37 -13.05 -24.84
CA VAL A 114 -5.70 -11.63 -24.57
C VAL A 114 -5.88 -10.87 -25.88
N ALA A 115 -4.99 -11.07 -26.86
CA ALA A 115 -5.10 -10.42 -28.16
C ALA A 115 -6.39 -10.84 -28.89
N LYS A 116 -6.72 -12.13 -28.92
CA LYS A 116 -7.99 -12.63 -29.48
C LYS A 116 -9.20 -12.01 -28.79
N TYR A 117 -9.17 -11.93 -27.46
CA TYR A 117 -10.24 -11.27 -26.69
C TYR A 117 -10.43 -9.82 -27.13
N LEU A 118 -9.35 -9.05 -27.23
CA LEU A 118 -9.43 -7.65 -27.67
C LEU A 118 -9.90 -7.49 -29.12
N MET A 119 -9.55 -8.44 -29.99
CA MET A 119 -9.97 -8.41 -31.40
C MET A 119 -11.44 -8.79 -31.59
N LEU A 120 -11.96 -9.74 -30.80
CA LEU A 120 -13.32 -10.27 -30.98
C LEU A 120 -14.38 -9.51 -30.17
N VAL A 121 -14.03 -8.92 -29.02
CA VAL A 121 -14.95 -8.08 -28.23
C VAL A 121 -15.35 -6.79 -28.95
N CYS A 122 -14.63 -6.41 -30.02
CA CYS A 122 -15.03 -5.35 -30.92
C CYS A 122 -16.27 -5.72 -31.77
N ASP A 123 -16.47 -7.01 -32.04
CA ASP A 123 -17.37 -7.48 -33.10
C ASP A 123 -18.50 -8.42 -32.59
N GLU A 124 -18.34 -9.08 -31.44
CA GLU A 124 -19.29 -10.09 -30.95
C GLU A 124 -19.83 -9.82 -29.53
N ASP A 125 -21.15 -9.90 -29.37
CA ASP A 125 -21.83 -9.71 -28.07
C ASP A 125 -21.76 -10.95 -27.15
N ASP A 126 -21.56 -12.16 -27.69
CA ASP A 126 -21.58 -13.44 -26.96
C ASP A 126 -20.29 -14.25 -27.17
N LEU A 127 -19.18 -13.74 -26.64
CA LEU A 127 -17.87 -14.39 -26.74
C LEU A 127 -17.74 -15.59 -25.79
N SER A 128 -17.37 -16.76 -26.31
CA SER A 128 -17.10 -17.94 -25.48
C SER A 128 -15.60 -18.14 -25.22
N ALA A 129 -15.28 -18.85 -24.13
CA ALA A 129 -13.89 -19.19 -23.84
C ALA A 129 -13.26 -20.10 -24.91
N GLN A 130 -14.08 -20.87 -25.63
CA GLN A 130 -13.63 -21.77 -26.67
C GLN A 130 -13.08 -21.01 -27.89
N ASP A 131 -13.71 -19.89 -28.24
CA ASP A 131 -13.31 -19.02 -29.37
C ASP A 131 -11.91 -18.42 -29.12
N LEU A 132 -11.62 -18.12 -27.85
CA LEU A 132 -10.33 -17.57 -27.44
C LEU A 132 -9.18 -18.60 -27.44
N VAL A 133 -9.48 -19.86 -27.12
CA VAL A 133 -8.47 -20.93 -27.06
C VAL A 133 -8.34 -21.71 -28.37
N GLU A 134 -9.18 -21.44 -29.36
CA GLU A 134 -9.10 -22.09 -30.67
C GLU A 134 -7.70 -21.91 -31.29
N GLY A 135 -7.14 -22.96 -31.88
CA GLY A 135 -5.80 -22.94 -32.46
C GLY A 135 -4.63 -23.01 -31.46
N GLN A 136 -4.91 -23.05 -30.14
CA GLN A 136 -3.87 -23.35 -29.16
C GLN A 136 -3.46 -24.82 -29.22
N GLN A 137 -2.15 -25.09 -29.15
CA GLN A 137 -1.61 -26.45 -29.24
C GLN A 137 -1.91 -27.31 -28.01
N ALA A 138 -2.09 -26.70 -26.85
CA ALA A 138 -2.34 -27.39 -25.58
C ALA A 138 -3.32 -26.60 -24.71
N LYS A 139 -4.18 -27.32 -23.96
CA LYS A 139 -5.09 -26.71 -22.98
C LYS A 139 -4.36 -26.23 -21.71
N LEU A 140 -3.26 -26.89 -21.38
CA LEU A 140 -2.43 -26.57 -20.22
C LEU A 140 -1.09 -26.00 -20.71
N PHE A 141 -0.71 -24.85 -20.18
CA PHE A 141 0.53 -24.16 -20.50
C PHE A 141 1.42 -24.08 -19.27
N MET A 142 2.63 -24.61 -19.34
CA MET A 142 3.62 -24.44 -18.26
C MET A 142 4.38 -23.13 -18.47
N SER A 143 4.08 -22.14 -17.63
CA SER A 143 4.67 -20.82 -17.72
C SER A 143 6.07 -20.80 -17.11
N SER A 144 7.07 -20.43 -17.89
CA SER A 144 8.44 -20.28 -17.42
C SER A 144 8.63 -19.08 -16.49
N ILE A 145 7.80 -18.04 -16.65
CA ILE A 145 7.95 -16.77 -15.94
C ILE A 145 7.28 -16.79 -14.57
N HIS A 146 6.18 -17.53 -14.44
CA HIS A 146 5.42 -17.68 -13.20
C HIS A 146 5.87 -18.90 -12.38
N ASN A 147 7.18 -19.13 -12.27
CA ASN A 147 7.79 -20.22 -11.50
C ASN A 147 7.31 -21.63 -11.93
N ASN A 148 7.28 -21.90 -13.24
CA ASN A 148 6.83 -23.18 -13.81
C ASN A 148 5.40 -23.59 -13.41
N LYS A 149 4.55 -22.62 -13.08
CA LYS A 149 3.14 -22.88 -12.83
C LYS A 149 2.44 -23.33 -14.11
N THR A 150 1.57 -24.32 -13.96
CA THR A 150 0.68 -24.75 -15.04
C THR A 150 -0.55 -23.84 -15.06
N ILE A 151 -0.82 -23.26 -16.22
CA ILE A 151 -1.92 -22.34 -16.50
C ILE A 151 -2.92 -23.10 -17.37
N ASP A 152 -4.16 -23.22 -16.89
CA ASP A 152 -5.29 -23.66 -17.71
C ASP A 152 -5.74 -22.50 -18.59
N LEU A 153 -5.54 -22.64 -19.90
CA LEU A 153 -5.83 -21.60 -20.88
C LEU A 153 -7.33 -21.34 -21.02
N GLU A 154 -8.17 -22.36 -20.84
CA GLU A 154 -9.62 -22.23 -20.92
C GLU A 154 -10.17 -21.52 -19.67
N ALA A 155 -9.64 -21.85 -18.50
CA ALA A 155 -9.95 -21.12 -17.27
C ALA A 155 -9.47 -19.66 -17.33
N PHE A 156 -8.31 -19.40 -17.94
CA PHE A 156 -7.81 -18.04 -18.15
C PHE A 156 -8.71 -17.25 -19.12
N ALA A 157 -9.14 -17.85 -20.22
CA ALA A 157 -10.09 -17.26 -21.15
C ALA A 157 -11.43 -16.90 -20.47
N ARG A 158 -12.01 -17.82 -19.68
CA ARG A 158 -13.22 -17.53 -18.89
C ARG A 158 -13.02 -16.37 -17.93
N PHE A 159 -11.87 -16.31 -17.25
CA PHE A 159 -11.55 -15.22 -16.35
C PHE A 159 -11.53 -13.86 -17.06
N LEU A 160 -11.01 -13.78 -18.29
CA LEU A 160 -11.03 -12.54 -19.07
C LEU A 160 -12.46 -12.12 -19.44
N ILE A 161 -13.29 -13.06 -19.87
CA ILE A 161 -14.70 -12.81 -20.17
C ILE A 161 -15.45 -12.32 -18.92
N GLU A 162 -15.20 -12.94 -17.76
CA GLU A 162 -15.77 -12.51 -16.47
C GLU A 162 -15.34 -11.10 -16.04
N CYS A 163 -14.21 -10.60 -16.54
CA CYS A 163 -13.78 -9.22 -16.28
C CYS A 163 -14.63 -8.18 -17.03
N GLY A 164 -15.34 -8.59 -18.08
CA GLY A 164 -16.22 -7.75 -18.88
C GLY A 164 -15.50 -6.88 -19.90
N LYS A 165 -16.30 -6.07 -20.61
CA LYS A 165 -15.80 -5.18 -21.68
C LYS A 165 -14.77 -4.20 -21.11
N SER A 166 -13.67 -4.05 -21.82
CA SER A 166 -12.55 -3.20 -21.41
C SER A 166 -12.59 -1.86 -22.12
N ASP A 167 -12.47 -0.78 -21.36
CA ASP A 167 -12.29 0.60 -21.80
C ASP A 167 -10.98 0.79 -22.58
N CYS A 168 -10.07 -0.20 -22.59
CA CYS A 168 -8.82 -0.10 -23.36
C CYS A 168 -9.05 0.04 -24.87
N LEU A 169 -10.18 -0.45 -25.38
CA LEU A 169 -10.54 -0.39 -26.80
C LEU A 169 -10.72 1.06 -27.28
N ASP A 170 -11.14 1.96 -26.38
CA ASP A 170 -11.36 3.38 -26.67
C ASP A 170 -10.09 4.23 -26.48
N THR A 171 -8.95 3.60 -26.20
CA THR A 171 -7.69 4.32 -25.93
C THR A 171 -6.83 4.46 -27.18
N MET A 172 -6.08 5.57 -27.26
CA MET A 172 -5.07 5.79 -28.33
C MET A 172 -3.98 4.70 -28.35
N HIS A 173 -3.82 3.94 -27.26
CA HIS A 173 -2.84 2.86 -27.17
C HIS A 173 -3.29 1.65 -27.96
N PHE A 174 -4.58 1.31 -27.91
CA PHE A 174 -5.15 0.23 -28.69
C PHE A 174 -5.06 0.51 -30.19
N GLU A 175 -5.46 1.70 -30.63
CA GLU A 175 -5.34 2.13 -32.04
C GLU A 175 -3.89 2.02 -32.54
N ARG A 176 -2.92 2.53 -31.76
CA ARG A 176 -1.49 2.48 -32.14
C ARG A 176 -0.89 1.08 -32.17
N LEU A 177 -1.47 0.14 -31.42
CA LEU A 177 -0.96 -1.24 -31.31
C LEU A 177 -1.76 -2.23 -32.15
N TYR A 178 -2.86 -1.79 -32.78
CA TYR A 178 -3.83 -2.65 -33.46
C TYR A 178 -3.19 -3.69 -34.39
N ASP A 179 -2.28 -3.26 -35.28
CA ASP A 179 -1.60 -4.17 -36.22
C ASP A 179 -0.73 -5.21 -35.50
N ILE A 180 -0.10 -4.85 -34.39
CA ILE A 180 0.71 -5.75 -33.57
C ILE A 180 -0.21 -6.76 -32.87
N LEU A 181 -1.33 -6.28 -32.30
CA LEU A 181 -2.32 -7.13 -31.63
C LEU A 181 -2.95 -8.14 -32.60
N CYS A 182 -3.25 -7.72 -33.83
CA CYS A 182 -3.75 -8.61 -34.89
C CYS A 182 -2.75 -9.72 -35.26
N LYS A 183 -1.44 -9.43 -35.27
CA LYS A 183 -0.42 -10.49 -35.47
C LYS A 183 -0.39 -11.46 -34.29
N ILE A 184 -0.49 -10.96 -33.05
CA ILE A 184 -0.45 -11.77 -31.83
C ILE A 184 -1.72 -12.64 -31.71
N SER A 185 -2.89 -12.13 -32.07
CA SER A 185 -4.16 -12.88 -32.07
C SER A 185 -4.12 -14.05 -33.06
N ASN A 186 -3.40 -13.90 -34.17
CA ASN A 186 -3.11 -14.95 -35.14
C ASN A 186 -1.98 -15.91 -34.72
N GLY A 187 -1.47 -15.78 -33.49
CA GLY A 187 -0.49 -16.71 -32.91
C GLY A 187 0.97 -16.37 -33.18
N ALA A 188 1.29 -15.15 -33.61
CA ALA A 188 2.67 -14.67 -33.68
C ALA A 188 3.30 -14.60 -32.28
N ASP A 189 4.57 -14.98 -32.17
CA ASP A 189 5.35 -14.81 -30.95
C ASP A 189 6.02 -13.44 -30.95
N PHE A 190 5.49 -12.52 -30.14
CA PHE A 190 6.00 -11.15 -30.07
C PHE A 190 7.47 -11.06 -29.65
N TRP A 191 7.90 -11.96 -28.75
CA TRP A 191 9.25 -11.95 -28.20
C TRP A 191 10.27 -12.73 -29.03
N ASN A 192 9.81 -13.45 -30.06
CA ASN A 192 10.66 -14.18 -30.98
C ASN A 192 10.28 -13.84 -32.44
N PRO A 193 10.49 -12.57 -32.86
CA PRO A 193 10.12 -12.13 -34.19
C PRO A 193 10.96 -12.83 -35.26
N THR A 194 10.27 -13.42 -36.24
CA THR A 194 10.90 -14.10 -37.39
C THR A 194 10.96 -13.23 -38.65
N THR A 195 10.36 -12.03 -38.62
CA THR A 195 10.28 -11.10 -39.73
C THR A 195 10.88 -9.74 -39.36
N GLU A 196 11.37 -9.00 -40.35
CA GLU A 196 11.90 -7.64 -40.18
C GLU A 196 10.86 -6.72 -39.53
N GLN A 197 9.60 -6.77 -40.00
CA GLN A 197 8.51 -6.02 -39.40
C GLN A 197 8.29 -6.40 -37.93
N GLY A 198 8.40 -7.68 -37.56
CA GLY A 198 8.30 -8.11 -36.16
C GLY A 198 9.40 -7.51 -35.27
N TRP A 199 10.61 -7.33 -35.80
CA TRP A 199 11.67 -6.62 -35.09
C TRP A 199 11.36 -5.12 -34.90
N HIS A 200 10.80 -4.47 -35.92
CA HIS A 200 10.33 -3.08 -35.78
C HIS A 200 9.24 -2.94 -34.73
N ASP A 201 8.27 -3.85 -34.71
CA ASP A 201 7.18 -3.88 -33.73
C ASP A 201 7.73 -4.07 -32.30
N LEU A 202 8.73 -4.94 -32.13
CA LEU A 202 9.41 -5.15 -30.84
C LEU A 202 10.14 -3.89 -30.38
N ILE A 203 10.92 -3.25 -31.25
CA ILE A 203 11.65 -2.01 -30.93
C ILE A 203 10.67 -0.90 -30.56
N PHE A 204 9.57 -0.77 -31.31
CA PHE A 204 8.51 0.19 -31.02
C PHE A 204 7.94 -0.03 -29.61
N TYR A 205 7.55 -1.25 -29.27
CA TYR A 205 7.06 -1.57 -27.93
C TYR A 205 8.11 -1.26 -26.84
N MET A 206 9.36 -1.64 -27.06
CA MET A 206 10.44 -1.43 -26.10
C MET A 206 10.70 0.06 -25.82
N ASN A 207 10.53 0.93 -26.82
CA ASN A 207 10.74 2.37 -26.67
C ASN A 207 9.56 3.07 -25.99
N PHE A 208 8.32 2.66 -26.28
CA PHE A 208 7.13 3.41 -25.87
C PHE A 208 6.34 2.79 -24.70
N TYR A 209 6.41 1.47 -24.52
CA TYR A 209 5.52 0.75 -23.61
C TYR A 209 6.27 -0.08 -22.57
N ALA A 210 7.43 -0.65 -22.88
CA ALA A 210 8.24 -1.38 -21.89
C ALA A 210 8.68 -0.54 -20.65
N PRO A 211 8.85 0.79 -20.73
CA PRO A 211 9.16 1.61 -19.55
C PRO A 211 7.94 1.93 -18.66
N LEU A 212 6.73 1.92 -19.23
CA LEU A 212 5.46 2.26 -18.56
C LEU A 212 5.26 1.55 -17.20
N PRO A 213 5.58 0.24 -17.06
CA PRO A 213 5.43 -0.52 -15.82
C PRO A 213 6.35 -0.04 -14.70
N SER A 214 7.61 0.23 -15.03
CA SER A 214 8.64 0.67 -14.08
C SER A 214 8.33 2.08 -13.57
N THR A 215 7.89 2.97 -14.47
CA THR A 215 7.49 4.33 -14.10
C THR A 215 6.23 4.32 -13.22
N MET A 216 5.25 3.46 -13.50
CA MET A 216 4.06 3.32 -12.65
C MET A 216 4.39 2.76 -11.26
N GLU A 217 5.28 1.77 -11.15
CA GLU A 217 5.72 1.24 -9.85
C GLU A 217 6.44 2.31 -9.04
N GLU A 218 7.36 3.06 -9.65
CA GLU A 218 8.09 4.15 -8.98
C GLU A 218 7.14 5.25 -8.51
N ILE A 219 6.15 5.61 -9.33
CA ILE A 219 5.11 6.58 -8.95
C ILE A 219 4.25 6.02 -7.82
N GLU A 220 3.77 4.78 -7.89
CA GLU A 220 2.92 4.19 -6.86
C GLU A 220 3.69 4.01 -5.54
N ARG A 221 4.95 3.59 -5.61
CA ARG A 221 5.86 3.51 -4.46
C ARG A 221 6.10 4.89 -3.88
N SER A 222 6.27 5.91 -4.72
CA SER A 222 6.41 7.30 -4.28
C SER A 222 5.13 7.82 -3.62
N VAL A 223 3.94 7.51 -4.15
CA VAL A 223 2.65 7.87 -3.55
C VAL A 223 2.42 7.15 -2.23
N LYS A 224 2.73 5.84 -2.14
CA LYS A 224 2.65 5.06 -0.91
C LYS A 224 3.63 5.59 0.14
N THR A 225 4.85 5.90 -0.28
CA THR A 225 5.88 6.52 0.57
C THR A 225 5.44 7.91 1.04
N ALA A 226 4.89 8.74 0.15
CA ALA A 226 4.34 10.05 0.50
C ALA A 226 3.12 9.94 1.41
N ARG A 227 2.29 8.90 1.27
CA ARG A 227 1.15 8.62 2.17
C ARG A 227 1.62 8.13 3.54
N LEU A 228 2.72 7.39 3.59
CA LEU A 228 3.44 7.06 4.83
C LEU A 228 4.02 8.34 5.47
N CYS A 229 4.64 9.22 4.69
CA CYS A 229 5.13 10.54 5.14
C CYS A 229 3.99 11.49 5.58
N LYS A 230 2.78 11.37 5.01
CA LYS A 230 1.59 12.07 5.50
C LYS A 230 1.20 11.64 6.92
N ARG A 231 1.54 10.41 7.33
CA ARG A 231 1.35 9.90 8.69
C ARG A 231 2.37 10.48 9.68
N THR A 232 3.48 11.01 9.19
CA THR A 232 4.63 11.52 9.96
C THR A 232 4.86 13.02 9.69
N GLY A 233 3.83 13.83 9.95
CA GLY A 233 3.97 15.28 10.15
C GLY A 233 4.28 16.15 8.92
N LYS A 234 3.96 17.45 9.07
CA LYS A 234 4.05 18.50 8.03
C LYS A 234 5.48 18.72 7.48
N ASN A 235 6.49 18.42 8.29
CA ASN A 235 7.90 18.62 7.92
C ASN A 235 8.41 17.60 6.90
N GLU A 236 7.94 16.34 6.93
CA GLU A 236 8.37 15.31 5.97
C GLU A 236 7.65 15.43 4.61
N GLN A 237 6.44 15.99 4.61
CA GLN A 237 5.73 16.38 3.37
C GLN A 237 6.54 17.43 2.59
N ASN A 238 7.03 18.47 3.27
CA ASN A 238 7.84 19.51 2.64
C ASN A 238 9.18 18.95 2.15
N VAL A 239 9.86 18.09 2.92
CA VAL A 239 11.14 17.49 2.50
C VAL A 239 10.97 16.59 1.27
N SER A 240 9.84 15.89 1.12
CA SER A 240 9.57 15.06 -0.07
C SER A 240 9.23 15.90 -1.30
N SER A 241 8.38 16.93 -1.17
CA SER A 241 8.05 17.85 -2.26
C SER A 241 9.28 18.65 -2.72
N TYR A 242 10.12 19.09 -1.78
CA TYR A 242 11.38 19.77 -2.09
C TYR A 242 12.46 18.81 -2.59
N GLY A 243 12.45 17.54 -2.19
CA GLY A 243 13.34 16.51 -2.74
C GLY A 243 13.09 16.25 -4.23
N ILE A 244 11.82 16.32 -4.65
CA ILE A 244 11.41 16.23 -6.06
C ILE A 244 11.75 17.53 -6.81
N ALA A 245 11.63 18.70 -6.18
CA ALA A 245 11.88 20.00 -6.81
C ALA A 245 13.37 20.46 -6.83
N ARG A 246 14.23 19.96 -5.93
CA ARG A 246 15.61 20.46 -5.72
C ARG A 246 16.68 19.94 -6.69
N ALA A 247 16.35 19.06 -7.63
CA ALA A 247 17.40 18.36 -8.37
C ALA A 247 18.21 19.22 -9.36
N PRO A 248 17.77 20.41 -9.83
CA PRO A 248 18.72 21.29 -10.54
C PRO A 248 18.70 22.82 -10.32
N LEU A 249 17.81 23.44 -9.52
CA LEU A 249 17.44 24.85 -9.79
C LEU A 249 17.61 25.87 -8.65
N LEU A 250 18.64 25.72 -7.83
CA LEU A 250 18.87 26.60 -6.67
C LEU A 250 19.53 27.97 -6.95
N THR A 251 19.32 28.58 -8.11
CA THR A 251 19.95 29.90 -8.42
C THR A 251 19.02 31.02 -8.91
N LYS A 252 17.71 30.83 -9.02
CA LYS A 252 16.81 31.93 -9.44
C LYS A 252 15.48 31.96 -8.70
N CYS A 253 15.50 32.31 -7.43
CA CYS A 253 14.32 32.82 -6.74
C CYS A 253 14.60 34.29 -6.40
N ASP A 254 14.18 35.20 -7.27
CA ASP A 254 14.23 36.63 -6.97
C ASP A 254 13.11 36.94 -5.97
N GLU A 255 13.51 37.33 -4.75
CA GLU A 255 12.62 37.68 -3.62
C GLU A 255 11.48 38.66 -3.97
N PRO A 256 11.63 39.65 -4.87
CA PRO A 256 10.55 40.61 -5.16
C PRO A 256 9.30 40.01 -5.80
N ASN A 257 9.38 38.81 -6.39
CA ASN A 257 8.27 38.19 -7.13
C ASN A 257 7.53 37.10 -6.34
N LEU A 258 7.89 36.88 -5.08
CA LEU A 258 7.23 35.93 -4.20
C LEU A 258 5.94 36.53 -3.64
N LEU A 259 4.79 35.93 -3.94
CA LEU A 259 3.55 36.27 -3.24
C LEU A 259 3.66 35.79 -1.79
N LEU A 260 3.91 36.73 -0.87
CA LEU A 260 3.97 36.44 0.57
C LEU A 260 2.66 35.81 1.03
N SER A 261 2.79 34.78 1.88
CA SER A 261 1.63 34.08 2.39
C SER A 261 1.02 34.80 3.60
N SER A 262 -0.31 34.82 3.70
CA SER A 262 -1.03 35.29 4.91
C SER A 262 -0.70 34.47 6.16
N TYR A 263 0.03 33.36 6.02
CA TYR A 263 0.52 32.54 7.12
C TYR A 263 1.56 33.29 7.97
N GLY A 264 2.40 34.14 7.35
CA GLY A 264 3.33 34.99 8.10
C GLY A 264 2.63 36.03 8.97
N GLU A 265 1.49 36.57 8.51
CA GLU A 265 0.62 37.46 9.29
C GLU A 265 -0.12 36.69 10.39
N ALA A 266 -0.76 35.57 10.05
CA ALA A 266 -1.47 34.74 11.02
C ALA A 266 -0.56 34.21 12.15
N MET A 267 0.68 33.81 11.82
CA MET A 267 1.65 33.38 12.83
C MET A 267 2.18 34.53 13.68
N ARG A 268 2.24 35.76 13.14
CA ARG A 268 2.57 36.97 13.92
C ARG A 268 1.44 37.30 14.88
N GLU A 269 0.19 37.28 14.43
CA GLU A 269 -0.99 37.50 15.28
C GLU A 269 -1.12 36.43 16.37
N GLN A 270 -0.95 35.16 16.02
CA GLN A 270 -1.00 34.06 16.97
C GLN A 270 0.10 34.18 18.02
N ARG A 271 1.35 34.47 17.63
CA ARG A 271 2.45 34.66 18.58
C ARG A 271 2.27 35.90 19.44
N ALA A 272 1.71 36.98 18.90
CA ALA A 272 1.37 38.17 19.68
C ALA A 272 0.29 37.86 20.73
N SER A 273 -0.72 37.08 20.36
CA SER A 273 -1.76 36.61 21.28
C SER A 273 -1.21 35.69 22.37
N GLU A 274 -0.36 34.73 22.01
CA GLU A 274 0.28 33.81 22.96
C GLU A 274 1.28 34.52 23.90
N ALA A 275 2.02 35.52 23.39
CA ALA A 275 2.91 36.33 24.21
C ALA A 275 2.12 37.23 25.19
N SER A 276 0.99 37.79 24.74
CA SER A 276 0.09 38.58 25.58
C SER A 276 -0.53 37.71 26.68
N ALA A 277 -0.98 36.50 26.34
CA ALA A 277 -1.52 35.54 27.31
C ALA A 277 -0.47 35.06 28.33
N ALA A 278 0.76 34.77 27.89
CA ALA A 278 1.85 34.36 28.78
C ALA A 278 2.24 35.49 29.75
N SER A 279 2.30 36.73 29.27
CA SER A 279 2.56 37.92 30.09
C SER A 279 1.47 38.13 31.16
N ALA A 280 0.20 37.95 30.79
CA ALA A 280 -0.93 38.03 31.74
C ALA A 280 -0.86 36.95 32.84
N GLU A 281 -0.26 35.80 32.55
CA GLU A 281 -0.03 34.71 33.50
C GLU A 281 1.32 34.80 34.26
N GLY A 282 2.11 35.86 34.04
CA GLY A 282 3.43 36.03 34.66
C GLY A 282 4.48 35.03 34.20
N LYS A 283 4.31 34.43 33.01
CA LYS A 283 5.21 33.43 32.43
C LYS A 283 5.92 34.00 31.20
N GLU A 284 7.17 33.60 30.99
CA GLU A 284 7.87 33.91 29.74
C GLU A 284 7.23 33.14 28.57
N SER A 285 6.96 33.86 27.48
CA SER A 285 6.51 33.25 26.22
C SER A 285 7.56 32.28 25.69
N ARG A 286 7.14 31.08 25.29
CA ARG A 286 8.01 30.07 24.64
C ARG A 286 8.55 30.52 23.28
N TYR A 287 8.02 31.62 22.72
CA TYR A 287 8.43 32.15 21.41
C TYR A 287 8.72 33.65 21.54
N SER A 288 9.98 34.00 21.78
CA SER A 288 10.45 35.38 22.00
C SER A 288 10.92 36.11 20.73
N GLY A 289 10.81 35.49 19.55
CA GLY A 289 11.33 36.05 18.29
C GLY A 289 10.26 36.37 17.24
N GLU A 290 10.49 37.44 16.47
CA GLU A 290 9.75 37.73 15.24
C GLU A 290 9.76 36.51 14.31
N TYR A 291 8.59 36.16 13.77
CA TYR A 291 8.50 35.12 12.76
C TYR A 291 9.10 35.61 11.45
N LYS A 292 10.22 35.01 11.03
CA LYS A 292 10.76 35.14 9.67
C LYS A 292 10.50 33.84 8.91
N GLU A 293 9.85 33.95 7.74
CA GLU A 293 9.63 32.81 6.85
C GLU A 293 10.98 32.38 6.24
N ASP A 294 11.35 31.11 6.39
CA ASP A 294 12.62 30.57 5.89
C ASP A 294 12.52 30.29 4.38
N LEU A 295 12.80 31.31 3.57
CA LEU A 295 12.76 31.24 2.11
C LEU A 295 13.86 30.34 1.51
N SER A 296 14.91 29.99 2.27
CA SER A 296 15.96 29.05 1.82
C SER A 296 15.44 27.63 1.56
N ARG A 297 14.24 27.34 2.07
CA ARG A 297 13.52 26.08 1.87
C ARG A 297 12.60 26.09 0.67
N GLY A 298 12.42 27.22 -0.02
CA GLY A 298 11.54 27.38 -1.19
C GLY A 298 10.16 27.94 -0.81
N PRO A 299 9.37 28.39 -1.80
CA PRO A 299 8.13 29.10 -1.52
C PRO A 299 7.02 28.17 -1.05
N ALA A 300 6.41 28.48 0.10
CA ALA A 300 5.41 27.63 0.75
C ALA A 300 4.04 27.57 0.03
N ARG A 301 3.75 28.51 -0.88
CA ARG A 301 2.48 28.56 -1.62
C ARG A 301 2.59 27.80 -2.95
N LEU A 302 1.61 26.93 -3.21
CA LEU A 302 1.48 26.16 -4.45
C LEU A 302 1.56 27.06 -5.71
N GLU A 303 0.99 28.26 -5.65
CA GLU A 303 1.04 29.22 -6.76
C GLU A 303 2.46 29.75 -7.04
N ASN A 304 3.27 29.96 -6.00
CA ASN A 304 4.68 30.35 -6.16
C ASN A 304 5.52 29.17 -6.64
N VAL A 305 5.19 27.94 -6.22
CA VAL A 305 5.79 26.72 -6.77
C VAL A 305 5.51 26.62 -8.26
N LEU A 306 4.25 26.81 -8.68
CA LEU A 306 3.85 26.77 -10.08
C LEU A 306 4.51 27.88 -10.91
N LYS A 307 4.56 29.12 -10.42
CA LYS A 307 5.26 30.23 -11.07
C LYS A 307 6.76 29.98 -11.20
N HIS A 308 7.38 29.41 -10.16
CA HIS A 308 8.79 29.05 -10.21
C HIS A 308 9.05 27.93 -11.22
N SER A 309 8.25 26.86 -11.20
CA SER A 309 8.32 25.77 -12.18
C SER A 309 8.13 26.26 -13.62
N LEU A 310 7.25 27.23 -13.84
CA LEU A 310 7.03 27.82 -15.16
C LEU A 310 8.23 28.67 -15.62
N ASN A 311 8.82 29.46 -14.73
CA ASN A 311 10.02 30.25 -15.04
C ASN A 311 11.23 29.35 -15.37
N ILE A 312 11.37 28.26 -14.62
CA ILE A 312 12.35 27.21 -14.88
C ILE A 312 12.15 26.61 -16.27
N TYR A 313 10.92 26.22 -16.59
CA TYR A 313 10.58 25.60 -17.86
C TYR A 313 10.96 26.54 -19.02
N ASN A 314 10.56 27.81 -18.93
CA ASN A 314 10.86 28.81 -19.95
C ASN A 314 12.37 29.04 -20.11
N TYR A 315 13.13 29.09 -19.02
CA TYR A 315 14.59 29.23 -19.06
C TYR A 315 15.28 28.02 -19.72
N VAL A 316 14.84 26.80 -19.39
CA VAL A 316 15.35 25.58 -20.00
C VAL A 316 15.06 25.55 -21.51
N GLU A 317 13.85 25.94 -21.91
CA GLU A 317 13.46 26.02 -23.31
C GLU A 317 14.25 27.08 -24.08
N GLU A 318 14.58 28.22 -23.45
CA GLU A 318 15.47 29.23 -24.05
C GLU A 318 16.91 28.71 -24.21
N GLN A 319 17.45 28.01 -23.21
CA GLN A 319 18.80 27.43 -23.29
C GLN A 319 18.89 26.35 -24.38
N LYS A 320 17.88 25.47 -24.49
CA LYS A 320 17.79 24.49 -25.58
C LYS A 320 17.74 25.12 -26.96
N LYS A 321 17.07 26.28 -27.10
CA LYS A 321 17.03 27.02 -28.37
C LYS A 321 18.37 27.65 -28.74
N GLN A 322 19.19 28.00 -27.75
CA GLN A 322 20.49 28.64 -27.96
C GLN A 322 21.62 27.65 -28.26
N ASP A 323 21.65 26.51 -27.56
CA ASP A 323 22.68 25.48 -27.73
C ASP A 323 22.14 24.11 -27.28
N LYS A 324 21.45 23.43 -28.20
CA LYS A 324 20.76 22.17 -27.92
C LYS A 324 21.73 21.05 -27.56
N GLU A 325 22.80 20.87 -28.34
CA GLU A 325 23.79 19.81 -28.14
C GLU A 325 24.61 20.03 -26.86
N GLY A 326 25.02 21.28 -26.58
CA GLY A 326 25.72 21.60 -25.34
C GLY A 326 24.85 21.46 -24.09
N TYR A 327 23.53 21.71 -24.21
CA TYR A 327 22.57 21.46 -23.14
C TYR A 327 22.37 19.96 -22.89
N GLU A 328 22.15 19.16 -23.95
CA GLU A 328 21.98 17.70 -23.86
C GLU A 328 23.23 17.02 -23.27
N HIS A 329 24.42 17.44 -23.70
CA HIS A 329 25.67 16.94 -23.14
C HIS A 329 25.86 17.28 -21.65
N LYS A 330 25.52 18.51 -21.24
CA LYS A 330 25.54 18.92 -19.82
C LYS A 330 24.49 18.18 -18.99
N LEU A 331 23.33 17.90 -19.57
CA LEU A 331 22.27 17.11 -18.93
C LEU A 331 22.74 15.67 -18.70
N ASP A 332 23.35 15.03 -19.69
CA ASP A 332 23.90 13.68 -19.58
C ASP A 332 25.01 13.59 -18.53
N ILE A 333 25.93 14.56 -18.51
CA ILE A 333 26.96 14.66 -17.47
C ILE A 333 26.32 14.84 -16.07
N THR A 334 25.25 15.63 -15.97
CA THR A 334 24.56 15.87 -14.71
C THR A 334 23.82 14.63 -14.23
N LEU A 335 23.15 13.90 -15.12
CA LEU A 335 22.49 12.62 -14.82
C LEU A 335 23.50 11.55 -14.40
N ALA A 336 24.65 11.46 -15.09
CA ALA A 336 25.74 10.57 -14.72
C ALA A 336 26.33 10.92 -13.34
N ASN A 337 26.54 12.20 -13.06
CA ASN A 337 27.04 12.68 -11.76
C ASN A 337 26.03 12.48 -10.61
N LEU A 338 24.73 12.56 -10.90
CA LEU A 338 23.66 12.28 -9.92
C LEU A 338 23.60 10.80 -9.58
N GLY A 339 23.76 9.92 -10.57
CA GLY A 339 23.89 8.48 -10.36
C GLY A 339 25.07 8.14 -9.44
N ASP A 340 26.23 8.74 -9.68
CA ASP A 340 27.48 8.42 -8.98
C ASP A 340 27.61 9.06 -7.57
N LYS A 341 27.00 10.25 -7.37
CA LYS A 341 26.96 10.93 -6.06
C LYS A 341 25.94 10.33 -5.09
N SER A 342 24.80 9.80 -5.57
CA SER A 342 23.76 9.26 -4.67
C SER A 342 24.24 8.05 -3.84
N ALA A 343 25.09 7.20 -4.44
CA ALA A 343 25.69 6.04 -3.79
C ALA A 343 26.79 6.42 -2.79
N LYS A 344 27.69 7.34 -3.18
CA LYS A 344 28.83 7.77 -2.35
C LYS A 344 28.41 8.69 -1.20
N GLU A 345 27.45 9.58 -1.40
CA GLU A 345 26.96 10.49 -0.34
C GLU A 345 26.01 9.83 0.65
N SER A 346 25.19 8.85 0.26
CA SER A 346 24.33 8.12 1.22
C SER A 346 25.17 7.28 2.18
N ALA A 347 26.19 6.58 1.67
CA ALA A 347 27.12 5.82 2.50
C ALA A 347 27.96 6.71 3.42
N ARG A 348 28.42 7.87 2.92
CA ARG A 348 29.17 8.84 3.73
C ARG A 348 28.29 9.53 4.78
N ARG A 349 27.06 9.94 4.44
CA ARG A 349 26.12 10.54 5.40
C ARG A 349 25.70 9.56 6.51
N GLN A 350 25.49 8.28 6.19
CA GLN A 350 25.22 7.26 7.21
C GLN A 350 26.43 7.04 8.13
N ARG A 351 27.64 7.05 7.57
CA ARG A 351 28.89 6.87 8.34
C ARG A 351 29.21 8.09 9.22
N ASP A 352 29.04 9.31 8.70
CA ASP A 352 29.25 10.56 9.42
C ASP A 352 28.15 10.80 10.48
N TYR A 353 26.90 10.41 10.21
CA TYR A 353 25.80 10.45 11.19
C TYR A 353 26.03 9.44 12.32
N ALA A 354 26.42 8.19 12.00
CA ALA A 354 26.78 7.21 13.02
C ALA A 354 27.94 7.68 13.90
N ALA A 355 29.00 8.22 13.29
CA ALA A 355 30.17 8.71 14.00
C ALA A 355 29.89 9.95 14.87
N ASN A 356 29.08 10.91 14.39
CA ASN A 356 28.71 12.09 15.19
C ASN A 356 27.78 11.76 16.35
N VAL A 357 26.89 10.78 16.19
CA VAL A 357 25.94 10.37 17.24
C VAL A 357 26.63 9.54 18.33
N GLU A 358 27.58 8.66 17.98
CA GLU A 358 28.44 7.97 18.96
C GLU A 358 29.27 8.97 19.79
N LYS A 359 29.79 10.01 19.13
CA LYS A 359 30.60 11.06 19.78
C LYS A 359 29.77 11.99 20.68
N GLN A 360 28.48 12.22 20.36
CA GLN A 360 27.62 13.13 21.12
C GLN A 360 26.91 12.49 22.32
N HIS A 361 26.70 11.16 22.34
CA HIS A 361 25.82 10.56 23.35
C HIS A 361 26.41 9.42 24.20
N GLY A 362 27.62 8.92 23.90
CA GLY A 362 28.35 7.99 24.79
C GLY A 362 27.58 6.73 25.24
N LYS A 363 26.48 6.39 24.56
CA LYS A 363 25.60 5.27 24.85
C LYS A 363 25.19 4.61 23.53
N SER A 364 25.26 3.29 23.52
CA SER A 364 24.70 2.44 22.47
C SER A 364 23.22 2.81 22.26
N LEU A 365 22.86 3.16 21.03
CA LEU A 365 21.49 3.50 20.66
C LEU A 365 20.58 2.29 20.86
N SER A 366 19.54 2.45 21.68
CA SER A 366 18.34 1.62 21.54
C SER A 366 17.80 1.83 20.12
N GLY A 367 17.59 0.76 19.36
CA GLY A 367 17.22 0.84 17.94
C GLY A 367 16.02 1.76 17.69
N SER A 368 15.96 2.38 16.51
CA SER A 368 14.76 3.08 16.02
C SER A 368 13.53 2.17 16.05
N ALA A 369 12.31 2.72 16.01
CA ALA A 369 11.08 1.91 15.96
C ALA A 369 11.11 0.83 14.86
N ARG A 370 11.82 1.10 13.75
CA ARG A 370 12.05 0.19 12.62
C ARG A 370 13.14 -0.86 12.88
N GLN A 371 14.12 -0.57 13.75
CA GLN A 371 15.14 -1.53 14.20
C GLN A 371 14.65 -2.37 15.40
N ARG A 372 13.64 -1.91 16.13
CA ARG A 372 12.91 -2.69 17.14
C ARG A 372 11.87 -3.63 16.53
N GLN A 373 11.49 -3.42 15.26
CA GLN A 373 10.62 -4.32 14.49
C GLN A 373 11.39 -5.60 14.14
N GLN A 374 11.33 -6.58 15.03
CA GLN A 374 11.65 -7.97 14.70
C GLN A 374 10.36 -8.72 14.39
N GLY A 375 9.94 -8.67 13.12
CA GLY A 375 8.77 -9.40 12.63
C GLY A 375 7.56 -8.52 12.27
N VAL A 376 6.44 -9.18 11.94
CA VAL A 376 5.16 -8.53 11.68
C VAL A 376 4.59 -8.07 13.01
N ASP A 377 4.62 -6.76 13.29
CA ASP A 377 3.93 -6.21 14.47
C ASP A 377 2.44 -6.57 14.39
N THR A 378 2.00 -7.48 15.26
CA THR A 378 0.61 -7.86 15.40
C THR A 378 -0.19 -6.63 15.85
N THR A 379 -0.87 -5.97 14.91
CA THR A 379 -1.75 -4.83 15.25
C THR A 379 -2.79 -5.28 16.29
N PRO A 380 -3.35 -4.39 17.14
CA PRO A 380 -4.39 -4.78 18.09
C PRO A 380 -5.54 -5.55 17.43
N TYR A 381 -5.92 -5.16 16.22
CA TYR A 381 -6.91 -5.87 15.41
C TYR A 381 -6.45 -7.29 15.01
N MET A 382 -5.17 -7.46 14.64
CA MET A 382 -4.56 -8.78 14.42
C MET A 382 -4.28 -9.54 15.73
N ALA A 383 -4.34 -8.91 16.89
CA ALA A 383 -4.26 -9.60 18.18
C ALA A 383 -5.66 -9.97 18.70
N GLY A 384 -6.72 -9.68 17.94
CA GLY A 384 -8.11 -9.87 18.38
C GLY A 384 -8.62 -8.85 19.38
N ARG A 385 -7.82 -7.82 19.64
CA ARG A 385 -8.12 -6.78 20.61
C ARG A 385 -9.01 -5.70 20.02
N VAL A 386 -9.96 -5.25 20.82
CA VAL A 386 -10.82 -4.11 20.54
C VAL A 386 -10.14 -2.83 20.99
N VAL A 387 -10.05 -1.85 20.09
CA VAL A 387 -9.49 -0.53 20.40
C VAL A 387 -10.62 0.39 20.83
N PHE A 388 -10.61 0.85 22.09
CA PHE A 388 -11.70 1.67 22.59
C PHE A 388 -11.90 2.96 21.79
N ALA A 389 -10.82 3.58 21.32
CA ALA A 389 -10.88 4.81 20.52
C ALA A 389 -11.58 4.62 19.17
N LYS A 390 -11.68 3.37 18.68
CA LYS A 390 -12.36 3.03 17.42
C LYS A 390 -13.82 2.60 17.62
N CYS A 391 -14.27 2.42 18.86
CA CYS A 391 -15.62 2.00 19.19
C CYS A 391 -16.54 3.21 19.38
N LEU A 392 -17.47 3.40 18.45
CA LEU A 392 -18.48 4.47 18.56
C LEU A 392 -19.58 4.05 19.54
N LYS A 393 -19.93 4.95 20.48
CA LYS A 393 -20.97 4.73 21.50
C LYS A 393 -22.29 4.22 20.90
N ALA A 394 -22.78 4.88 19.86
CA ALA A 394 -24.06 4.56 19.23
C ALA A 394 -24.13 3.14 18.64
N LYS A 395 -22.98 2.56 18.27
CA LYS A 395 -22.91 1.23 17.64
C LYS A 395 -22.49 0.12 18.61
N ASN A 396 -21.84 0.46 19.72
CA ASN A 396 -21.19 -0.51 20.60
C ASN A 396 -21.74 -0.53 22.03
N MET A 397 -22.79 0.24 22.36
CA MET A 397 -23.34 0.25 23.73
C MET A 397 -23.74 -1.16 24.18
N ASN A 398 -24.54 -1.87 23.39
CA ASN A 398 -24.98 -3.22 23.75
C ASN A 398 -23.79 -4.19 23.86
N ALA A 399 -22.86 -4.15 22.90
CA ALA A 399 -21.67 -5.01 22.93
C ALA A 399 -20.80 -4.77 24.19
N MET A 400 -20.67 -3.52 24.62
CA MET A 400 -19.96 -3.17 25.85
C MET A 400 -20.69 -3.66 27.11
N VAL A 401 -22.02 -3.62 27.14
CA VAL A 401 -22.83 -4.16 28.26
C VAL A 401 -22.65 -5.68 28.34
N VAL A 402 -22.78 -6.39 27.21
CA VAL A 402 -22.60 -7.85 27.15
C VAL A 402 -21.20 -8.24 27.65
N GLU A 403 -20.17 -7.51 27.23
CA GLU A 403 -18.79 -7.72 27.70
C GLU A 403 -18.62 -7.43 29.19
N ALA A 404 -19.25 -6.38 29.71
CA ALA A 404 -19.20 -6.05 31.14
C ALA A 404 -19.89 -7.11 31.99
N VAL A 405 -20.99 -7.70 31.51
CA VAL A 405 -21.67 -8.84 32.15
C VAL A 405 -20.76 -10.06 32.17
N ALA A 406 -20.15 -10.40 31.02
CA ALA A 406 -19.22 -11.54 30.93
C ALA A 406 -18.00 -11.39 31.85
N ARG A 407 -17.58 -10.15 32.12
CA ARG A 407 -16.49 -9.83 33.05
C ARG A 407 -16.93 -9.67 34.50
N GLU A 408 -18.23 -9.77 34.79
CA GLU A 408 -18.81 -9.56 36.11
C GLU A 408 -18.51 -8.16 36.70
N LEU A 409 -18.55 -7.13 35.86
CA LEU A 409 -18.21 -5.76 36.23
C LEU A 409 -19.42 -4.86 36.54
N LEU A 410 -20.63 -5.32 36.23
CA LEU A 410 -21.86 -4.59 36.52
C LEU A 410 -22.31 -4.84 37.96
N ASP A 411 -22.94 -3.85 38.57
CA ASP A 411 -23.60 -4.04 39.86
C ASP A 411 -24.85 -4.93 39.72
N GLU A 412 -25.37 -5.41 40.84
CA GLU A 412 -26.52 -6.32 40.88
C GLU A 412 -27.78 -5.71 40.24
N SER A 413 -27.94 -4.39 40.29
CA SER A 413 -29.11 -3.71 39.73
C SER A 413 -29.05 -3.66 38.19
N ASP A 414 -27.89 -3.32 37.63
CA ASP A 414 -27.66 -3.29 36.19
C ASP A 414 -27.58 -4.70 35.60
N LYS A 415 -27.05 -5.66 36.35
CA LYS A 415 -27.05 -7.09 35.98
C LYS A 415 -28.47 -7.64 35.91
N ALA A 416 -29.32 -7.33 36.89
CA ALA A 416 -30.73 -7.70 36.89
C ALA A 416 -31.48 -7.04 35.71
N ALA A 417 -31.26 -5.74 35.49
CA ALA A 417 -31.86 -5.03 34.36
C ALA A 417 -31.49 -5.67 33.01
N TYR A 418 -30.23 -6.02 32.80
CA TYR A 418 -29.77 -6.72 31.60
C TYR A 418 -30.47 -8.08 31.42
N ASN A 419 -30.55 -8.90 32.47
CA ASN A 419 -31.19 -10.21 32.41
C ASN A 419 -32.71 -10.13 32.13
N GLU A 420 -33.35 -9.05 32.54
CA GLU A 420 -34.76 -8.75 32.25
C GLU A 420 -34.99 -8.07 30.89
N GLY A 421 -33.92 -7.86 30.10
CA GLY A 421 -34.00 -7.17 28.81
C GLY A 421 -34.31 -5.67 28.92
N LYS A 422 -34.10 -5.08 30.11
CA LYS A 422 -34.30 -3.65 30.38
C LYS A 422 -33.02 -2.84 30.11
N PRO A 423 -33.14 -1.54 29.84
CA PRO A 423 -31.98 -0.66 29.73
C PRO A 423 -31.19 -0.62 31.04
N VAL A 424 -29.88 -0.85 30.96
CA VAL A 424 -28.97 -0.65 32.09
C VAL A 424 -28.77 0.85 32.36
N SER A 425 -28.58 1.22 33.61
CA SER A 425 -28.41 2.62 34.05
C SER A 425 -26.99 3.15 33.82
N ILE A 426 -26.00 2.25 33.78
CA ILE A 426 -24.60 2.61 33.57
C ILE A 426 -24.32 3.24 32.20
N THR A 427 -23.47 4.26 32.18
CA THR A 427 -23.08 4.95 30.95
C THR A 427 -21.98 4.21 30.19
N TYR A 428 -21.94 4.38 28.86
CA TYR A 428 -20.87 3.87 28.00
C TYR A 428 -19.45 4.20 28.50
N THR A 429 -19.25 5.42 29.00
CA THR A 429 -17.95 5.89 29.52
C THR A 429 -17.58 5.14 30.79
N SER A 430 -18.56 4.90 31.68
CA SER A 430 -18.36 4.12 32.91
C SER A 430 -18.03 2.66 32.60
N ILE A 431 -18.76 2.01 31.67
CA ILE A 431 -18.47 0.64 31.24
C ILE A 431 -17.05 0.54 30.66
N ARG A 432 -16.66 1.50 29.80
CA ARG A 432 -15.31 1.56 29.24
C ARG A 432 -14.23 1.64 30.32
N ALA A 433 -14.45 2.46 31.34
CA ALA A 433 -13.52 2.60 32.45
C ALA A 433 -13.42 1.30 33.27
N LEU A 434 -14.55 0.64 33.54
CA LEU A 434 -14.59 -0.65 34.24
C LEU A 434 -13.80 -1.73 33.48
N ILE A 435 -14.03 -1.88 32.18
CA ILE A 435 -13.31 -2.87 31.35
C ILE A 435 -11.81 -2.53 31.32
N ALA A 436 -11.44 -1.26 31.14
CA ALA A 436 -10.02 -0.86 31.14
C ALA A 436 -9.33 -1.14 32.49
N ASN A 437 -10.02 -0.92 33.60
CA ASN A 437 -9.51 -1.23 34.94
C ASN A 437 -9.40 -2.74 35.16
N ASP A 438 -10.37 -3.52 34.69
CA ASP A 438 -10.33 -5.00 34.77
C ASP A 438 -9.14 -5.58 33.98
N VAL A 439 -8.86 -5.06 32.78
CA VAL A 439 -7.70 -5.46 31.97
C VAL A 439 -6.39 -5.23 32.74
N VAL A 440 -6.23 -4.05 33.35
CA VAL A 440 -5.03 -3.74 34.15
C VAL A 440 -4.95 -4.64 35.39
N ARG A 441 -6.06 -4.88 36.08
CA ARG A 441 -6.14 -5.74 37.26
C ARG A 441 -5.72 -7.17 36.92
N ARG A 442 -6.31 -7.78 35.89
CA ARG A 442 -5.99 -9.14 35.44
C ARG A 442 -4.54 -9.27 34.99
N TRP A 443 -4.02 -8.26 34.28
CA TRP A 443 -2.61 -8.26 33.90
C TRP A 443 -1.69 -8.30 35.12
N LYS A 444 -1.97 -7.50 36.15
CA LYS A 444 -1.21 -7.48 37.42
C LYS A 444 -1.31 -8.82 38.17
N GLU A 445 -2.46 -9.49 38.09
CA GLU A 445 -2.67 -10.81 38.69
C GLU A 445 -1.90 -11.92 37.96
N GLU A 446 -1.82 -11.87 36.64
CA GLU A 446 -1.11 -12.82 35.79
C GLU A 446 0.41 -12.61 35.81
N HIS A 447 0.88 -11.38 36.02
CA HIS A 447 2.28 -10.98 35.92
C HIS A 447 2.84 -10.46 37.25
N LYS A 448 2.57 -11.18 38.36
CA LYS A 448 2.98 -10.77 39.72
C LYS A 448 4.49 -10.46 39.86
N ASP A 449 5.31 -11.11 39.05
CA ASP A 449 6.77 -10.98 39.09
C ASP A 449 7.31 -9.81 38.24
N LYS A 450 6.45 -9.07 37.53
CA LYS A 450 6.85 -7.96 36.66
C LYS A 450 6.18 -6.66 37.09
N PRO A 451 6.94 -5.65 37.53
CA PRO A 451 6.36 -4.34 37.82
C PRO A 451 5.81 -3.71 36.53
N LEU A 452 4.55 -3.27 36.58
CA LEU A 452 3.91 -2.55 35.47
C LEU A 452 4.38 -1.09 35.48
N SER A 453 5.01 -0.65 34.40
CA SER A 453 5.37 0.77 34.25
C SER A 453 4.12 1.63 33.99
N GLU A 454 4.17 2.93 34.33
CA GLU A 454 3.05 3.85 34.05
C GLU A 454 2.70 3.92 32.56
N GLU A 455 3.70 3.77 31.69
CA GLU A 455 3.51 3.84 30.24
C GLU A 455 2.85 2.56 29.70
N ASP A 456 3.24 1.39 30.23
CA ASP A 456 2.58 0.12 29.91
C ASP A 456 1.13 0.07 30.43
N GLU A 457 0.88 0.65 31.61
CA GLU A 457 -0.49 0.75 32.14
C GLU A 457 -1.37 1.62 31.24
N LYS A 458 -0.86 2.74 30.73
CA LYS A 458 -1.58 3.58 29.74
C LYS A 458 -1.86 2.82 28.46
N GLU A 459 -0.91 2.01 27.96
CA GLU A 459 -1.12 1.19 26.76
C GLU A 459 -2.17 0.10 26.98
N LEU A 460 -2.13 -0.60 28.12
CA LEU A 460 -3.13 -1.61 28.47
C LEU A 460 -4.56 -1.03 28.51
N ARG A 461 -4.72 0.22 28.95
CA ARG A 461 -6.03 0.90 29.00
C ARG A 461 -6.59 1.29 27.63
N LYS A 462 -5.82 1.18 26.54
CA LYS A 462 -6.29 1.56 25.18
C LYS A 462 -7.05 0.45 24.46
N THR A 463 -6.79 -0.81 24.83
CA THR A 463 -7.32 -1.98 24.11
C THR A 463 -7.72 -3.08 25.09
N PHE A 464 -8.66 -3.94 24.72
CA PHE A 464 -9.01 -5.12 25.50
C PHE A 464 -9.28 -6.32 24.59
N GLN A 465 -9.07 -7.54 25.10
CA GLN A 465 -9.47 -8.76 24.42
C GLN A 465 -10.89 -9.12 24.86
N PRO A 466 -11.90 -9.15 23.96
CA PRO A 466 -13.25 -9.55 24.32
C PRO A 466 -13.29 -10.96 24.92
N ILE A 467 -14.07 -11.15 25.97
CA ILE A 467 -14.35 -12.48 26.55
C ILE A 467 -15.80 -12.91 26.32
N SER A 468 -16.66 -11.98 25.90
CA SER A 468 -18.01 -12.28 25.44
C SER A 468 -18.05 -12.54 23.94
N ASP A 469 -19.13 -13.16 23.49
CA ASP A 469 -19.46 -13.35 22.07
C ASP A 469 -20.03 -12.06 21.42
N ALA A 470 -19.87 -10.90 22.06
CA ALA A 470 -20.40 -9.64 21.55
C ALA A 470 -19.63 -9.16 20.31
N GLU A 471 -20.36 -8.76 19.28
CA GLU A 471 -19.77 -8.17 18.09
C GLU A 471 -19.45 -6.67 18.27
N PHE A 472 -18.17 -6.31 18.18
CA PHE A 472 -17.71 -4.92 18.24
C PHE A 472 -17.49 -4.31 16.85
N VAL A 473 -18.16 -3.19 16.59
CA VAL A 473 -18.03 -2.41 15.36
C VAL A 473 -16.96 -1.32 15.53
N GLN A 474 -15.78 -1.53 14.95
CA GLN A 474 -14.66 -0.58 14.98
C GLN A 474 -14.58 0.25 13.69
N LYS A 475 -14.30 1.54 13.80
CA LYS A 475 -14.03 2.42 12.65
C LYS A 475 -12.65 2.09 12.04
N ASP A 476 -12.62 1.92 10.71
CA ASP A 476 -11.38 1.69 9.95
C ASP A 476 -10.35 2.82 10.14
#